data_AF-A0A7Y5NF29-F1
#
_entry.id   AF-A0A7Y5NF29-F1
#
_cell.length_a   1.000
_cell.length_b   1.000
_cell.length_c   1.000
_cell.angle_alpha   90.00
_cell.angle_beta   90.00
_cell.angle_gamma   90.00
#
_symmetry.space_group_name_H-M   'P 1'
#
loop_
_entity.id
_entity.type
_entity.pdbx_description
1 polymer ?
#
loop_
_entity_poly.entity_id
_entity_poly.type
_entity_poly.pdbx_seq_one_letter_code
_entity_poly.pdbx_strand_id
1 'polypeptide(L)'
;MKFDTAAIQKIAEVLQTEAKARGNTFRLVLDHAESGRRLALEIFPEMKMGKDHGTLISVYTSSSQLQLHYCTGYVISASLGEVIFVAENHGRVSGLIIEKEAGCSLFANVDASVLSGDFTTLAPEVMLSGIALSVTEGILPKARKHTRKKKASAKKPAARKRAR
;
A
#
# COMPACT_ATOMS: atom_id res chain seq x y z
N MET A 1 11.73 1.28 -7.70
CA MET A 1 11.56 2.53 -8.47
C MET A 1 12.13 3.69 -7.66
N LYS A 2 12.55 4.80 -8.28
CA LYS A 2 13.03 5.99 -7.56
C LYS A 2 11.99 7.12 -7.67
N PHE A 3 11.79 7.87 -6.59
CA PHE A 3 10.99 9.09 -6.56
C PHE A 3 11.85 10.30 -6.95
N ASP A 4 12.29 10.33 -8.21
CA ASP A 4 13.03 11.44 -8.79
C ASP A 4 12.11 12.54 -9.36
N THR A 5 12.68 13.66 -9.79
CA THR A 5 11.91 14.79 -10.31
C THR A 5 10.97 14.40 -11.47
N ALA A 6 11.39 13.49 -12.35
CA ALA A 6 10.57 13.06 -13.47
C ALA A 6 9.37 12.21 -13.02
N ALA A 7 9.57 11.31 -12.04
CA ALA A 7 8.50 10.57 -11.40
C ALA A 7 7.50 11.51 -10.70
N ILE A 8 8.00 12.48 -9.94
CA ILE A 8 7.18 13.44 -9.22
C ILE A 8 6.35 14.31 -10.19
N GLN A 9 6.92 14.71 -11.32
CA GLN A 9 6.18 15.48 -12.32
C GLN A 9 5.01 14.69 -12.91
N LYS A 10 5.20 13.39 -13.19
CA LYS A 10 4.13 12.51 -13.67
C LYS A 10 3.02 12.32 -12.62
N ILE A 11 3.40 12.18 -11.35
CA ILE A 11 2.46 12.12 -10.23
C ILE A 11 1.65 13.42 -10.16
N ALA A 12 2.31 14.57 -10.23
CA ALA A 12 1.68 15.88 -10.17
C ALA A 12 0.70 16.11 -11.35
N GLU A 13 1.08 15.68 -12.56
CA GLU A 13 0.23 15.76 -13.75
C GLU A 13 -1.07 14.97 -13.58
N VAL A 14 -0.99 13.71 -13.12
CA VAL A 14 -2.16 12.85 -12.91
C VAL A 14 -3.07 13.39 -11.81
N LEU A 15 -2.47 13.91 -10.75
CA LEU A 15 -3.17 14.53 -9.63
C LEU A 15 -3.63 15.97 -9.92
N GLN A 16 -3.35 16.49 -11.12
CA GLN A 16 -3.73 17.83 -11.58
C GLN A 16 -3.32 18.94 -10.61
N THR A 17 -2.10 18.83 -10.06
CA THR A 17 -1.54 19.81 -9.11
C THR A 17 -0.07 20.08 -9.43
N GLU A 18 0.54 21.00 -8.68
CA GLU A 18 1.95 21.32 -8.78
C GLU A 18 2.75 20.64 -7.66
N ALA A 19 3.91 20.09 -8.00
CA ALA A 19 4.88 19.64 -7.02
C ALA A 19 5.90 20.74 -6.71
N LYS A 20 6.10 21.02 -5.42
CA LYS A 20 7.10 21.97 -4.92
C LYS A 20 8.21 21.22 -4.20
N ALA A 21 9.44 21.34 -4.69
CA ALA A 21 10.61 20.80 -4.02
C ALA A 21 10.95 21.63 -2.76
N ARG A 22 11.27 20.95 -1.67
CA ARG A 22 11.65 21.51 -0.36
C ARG A 22 12.76 20.66 0.25
N GLY A 23 14.02 21.00 -0.06
CA GLY A 23 15.16 20.17 0.34
C GLY A 23 15.05 18.76 -0.25
N ASN A 24 15.02 17.74 0.61
CA ASN A 24 14.85 16.34 0.20
C ASN A 24 13.38 15.87 0.19
N THR A 25 12.45 16.78 -0.10
CA THR A 25 11.01 16.50 -0.04
C THR A 25 10.33 17.12 -1.24
N PHE A 26 9.31 16.44 -1.75
CA PHE A 26 8.37 17.00 -2.71
C PHE A 26 7.01 17.15 -2.05
N ARG A 27 6.42 18.35 -2.14
CA ARG A 27 5.11 18.64 -1.57
C ARG A 27 4.12 19.00 -2.66
N LEU A 28 2.99 18.32 -2.67
CA LEU A 28 1.83 18.57 -3.53
C LEU A 28 0.66 18.96 -2.63
N VAL A 29 -0.16 19.92 -3.06
CA VAL A 29 -1.37 20.33 -2.32
C VAL A 29 -2.56 20.18 -3.26
N LEU A 30 -3.51 19.34 -2.86
CA LEU A 30 -4.73 19.10 -3.60
C LEU A 30 -5.87 19.79 -2.85
N ASP A 31 -6.70 20.52 -3.58
CA ASP A 31 -7.84 21.26 -3.06
C ASP A 31 -9.01 21.06 -4.04
N HIS A 32 -10.10 20.50 -3.54
CA HIS A 32 -11.30 20.21 -4.33
C HIS A 32 -12.46 21.04 -3.81
N ALA A 33 -12.55 22.27 -4.32
CA ALA A 33 -13.49 23.29 -3.85
C ALA A 33 -14.95 22.80 -3.80
N GLU A 34 -15.40 22.01 -4.79
CA GLU A 34 -16.78 21.50 -4.86
C GLU A 34 -17.14 20.56 -3.70
N SER A 35 -16.18 19.79 -3.19
CA SER A 35 -16.41 18.87 -2.07
C SER A 35 -15.89 19.42 -0.73
N GLY A 36 -15.18 20.56 -0.76
CA GLY A 36 -14.45 21.10 0.39
C GLY A 36 -13.27 20.24 0.86
N ARG A 37 -12.93 19.17 0.13
CA ARG A 37 -11.80 18.30 0.48
C ARG A 37 -10.48 18.99 0.16
N ARG A 38 -9.51 18.84 1.06
CA ARG A 38 -8.16 19.33 0.87
C ARG A 38 -7.18 18.38 1.53
N LEU A 39 -6.06 18.12 0.85
CA LEU A 39 -4.95 17.38 1.43
C LEU A 39 -3.59 17.92 0.97
N ALA A 40 -2.58 17.70 1.80
CA ALA A 40 -1.19 17.90 1.45
C ALA A 40 -0.50 16.53 1.38
N LEU A 41 0.12 16.23 0.25
CA LEU A 41 0.94 15.05 0.02
C LEU A 41 2.41 15.46 0.10
N GLU A 42 3.17 14.78 0.93
CA GLU A 42 4.62 14.91 1.03
C GLU A 42 5.29 13.58 0.71
N ILE A 43 6.24 13.64 -0.22
CA ILE A 43 7.05 12.50 -0.65
C ILE A 43 8.48 12.79 -0.24
N PHE A 44 9.00 11.97 0.68
CA PHE A 44 10.39 11.98 1.11
C PHE A 44 11.09 10.79 0.46
N PRO A 45 11.86 10.98 -0.62
CA PRO A 45 12.47 9.87 -1.35
C PRO A 45 13.41 9.05 -0.47
N GLU A 46 14.09 9.71 0.47
CA GLU A 46 15.10 9.13 1.35
C GLU A 46 14.98 9.74 2.75
N MET A 47 14.48 8.98 3.71
CA MET A 47 14.33 9.40 5.10
C MET A 47 14.83 8.31 6.03
N LYS A 48 15.55 8.70 7.08
CA LYS A 48 15.93 7.80 8.16
C LYS A 48 14.70 7.44 8.98
N MET A 49 14.34 6.16 8.99
CA MET A 49 13.23 5.59 9.75
C MET A 49 13.82 4.50 10.66
N GLY A 50 14.14 4.88 11.90
CA GLY A 50 14.84 3.99 12.83
C GLY A 50 16.29 3.72 12.42
N LYS A 51 16.61 2.44 12.19
CA LYS A 51 17.97 1.99 11.80
C LYS A 51 18.21 2.05 10.29
N ASP A 52 17.12 2.03 9.52
CA ASP A 52 17.17 1.95 8.08
C ASP A 52 16.73 3.27 7.45
N HIS A 53 16.97 3.37 6.15
CA HIS A 53 16.47 4.47 5.34
C HIS A 53 15.47 3.95 4.32
N GLY A 54 14.57 4.82 3.88
CA GLY A 54 13.68 4.51 2.78
C GLY A 54 12.78 5.68 2.42
N THR A 55 11.86 5.44 1.49
CA THR A 55 10.87 6.43 1.11
C THR A 55 9.73 6.48 2.13
N LEU A 56 9.37 7.69 2.55
CA LEU A 56 8.17 7.97 3.33
C LEU A 56 7.18 8.75 2.48
N ILE A 57 5.93 8.29 2.44
CA ILE A 57 4.80 9.06 1.92
C ILE A 57 3.97 9.53 3.10
N SER A 58 3.73 10.84 3.20
CA SER A 58 2.90 11.44 4.24
C SER A 58 1.76 12.22 3.62
N VAL A 59 0.56 12.06 4.17
CA VAL A 59 -0.64 12.77 3.74
C VAL A 59 -1.26 13.43 4.94
N TYR A 60 -1.58 14.71 4.80
CA TYR A 60 -2.24 15.51 5.82
C TYR A 60 -3.58 15.96 5.27
N THR A 61 -4.67 15.54 5.88
CA THR A 61 -6.01 16.03 5.60
C THR A 61 -6.46 16.95 6.74
N SER A 62 -7.67 17.49 6.65
CA SER A 62 -8.28 18.27 7.74
C SER A 62 -8.57 17.44 9.00
N SER A 63 -8.72 16.12 8.86
CA SER A 63 -9.19 15.23 9.93
C SER A 63 -8.22 14.10 10.27
N SER A 64 -7.17 13.89 9.46
CA SER A 64 -6.28 12.74 9.63
C SER A 64 -4.88 13.00 9.07
N GLN A 65 -3.92 12.24 9.59
CA GLN A 65 -2.59 12.13 9.05
C GLN A 65 -2.30 10.67 8.72
N LEU A 66 -1.97 10.39 7.47
CA LEU A 66 -1.67 9.04 6.99
C LEU A 66 -0.20 8.97 6.58
N GLN A 67 0.44 7.85 6.89
CA GLN A 67 1.82 7.62 6.49
C GLN A 67 2.02 6.21 5.94
N LEU A 68 2.73 6.12 4.83
CA LEU A 68 3.22 4.86 4.28
C LEU A 68 4.74 4.84 4.38
N HIS A 69 5.23 4.07 5.35
CA HIS A 69 6.65 3.89 5.62
C HIS A 69 7.24 2.86 4.65
N TYR A 70 8.51 3.04 4.31
CA TYR A 70 9.26 2.15 3.40
C TYR A 70 8.51 1.88 2.09
N CYS A 71 7.95 2.93 1.48
CA CYS A 71 7.29 2.84 0.20
C CYS A 71 8.26 2.29 -0.86
N THR A 72 7.92 1.17 -1.48
CA THR A 72 8.77 0.42 -2.42
C THR A 72 8.46 0.76 -3.87
N GLY A 73 7.29 1.33 -4.15
CA GLY A 73 6.86 1.68 -5.50
C GLY A 73 5.56 2.46 -5.54
N TYR A 74 5.13 2.79 -6.76
CA TYR A 74 3.85 3.43 -7.00
C TYR A 74 3.28 2.99 -8.34
N VAL A 75 1.96 3.08 -8.48
CA VAL A 75 1.22 2.89 -9.73
C VAL A 75 0.46 4.16 -10.03
N ILE A 76 0.51 4.58 -11.29
CA ILE A 76 -0.27 5.70 -11.80
C ILE A 76 -1.49 5.15 -12.54
N SER A 77 -2.68 5.60 -12.16
CA SER A 77 -3.92 5.31 -12.87
C SER A 77 -4.45 6.61 -13.46
N ALA A 78 -3.98 6.95 -14.67
CA ALA A 78 -4.33 8.21 -15.33
C ALA A 78 -5.83 8.29 -15.67
N SER A 79 -6.47 7.17 -16.00
CA SER A 79 -7.91 7.11 -16.30
C SER A 79 -8.78 7.43 -15.09
N LEU A 80 -8.34 7.07 -13.89
CA LEU A 80 -9.04 7.37 -12.64
C LEU A 80 -8.53 8.67 -11.98
N GLY A 81 -7.39 9.20 -12.43
CA GLY A 81 -6.79 10.39 -11.83
C GLY A 81 -6.25 10.13 -10.43
N GLU A 82 -5.68 8.96 -10.20
CA GLU A 82 -5.16 8.55 -8.89
C GLU A 82 -3.74 7.98 -8.97
N VAL A 83 -3.04 8.04 -7.84
CA VAL A 83 -1.72 7.46 -7.62
C VAL A 83 -1.77 6.57 -6.41
N ILE A 84 -1.31 5.33 -6.58
CA ILE A 84 -1.30 4.31 -5.53
C ILE A 84 0.14 4.09 -5.12
N PHE A 85 0.51 4.55 -3.93
CA PHE A 85 1.80 4.27 -3.32
C PHE A 85 1.76 2.92 -2.61
N VAL A 86 2.82 2.13 -2.73
CA VAL A 86 2.83 0.73 -2.29
C VAL A 86 4.07 0.44 -1.45
N ALA A 87 3.87 -0.18 -0.30
CA ALA A 87 4.92 -0.83 0.47
C ALA A 87 4.63 -2.33 0.54
N GLU A 88 5.62 -3.14 0.16
CA GLU A 88 5.57 -4.60 0.33
C GLU A 88 6.59 -5.03 1.39
N ASN A 89 6.14 -5.92 2.28
CA ASN A 89 6.99 -6.54 3.27
C ASN A 89 6.55 -7.99 3.55
N HIS A 90 7.35 -8.95 3.11
CA HIS A 90 7.18 -10.38 3.42
C HIS A 90 5.79 -10.96 3.08
N GLY A 91 5.24 -10.60 1.92
CA GLY A 91 3.92 -11.04 1.46
C GLY A 91 2.76 -10.23 2.05
N ARG A 92 3.06 -9.13 2.76
CA ARG A 92 2.08 -8.14 3.20
C ARG A 92 2.23 -6.89 2.35
N VAL A 93 1.11 -6.33 1.93
CA VAL A 93 1.05 -5.13 1.11
C VAL A 93 0.27 -4.06 1.87
N SER A 94 0.82 -2.86 1.87
CA SER A 94 0.11 -1.65 2.28
C SER A 94 0.07 -0.70 1.08
N GLY A 95 -1.10 -0.14 0.82
CA GLY A 95 -1.31 0.81 -0.26
C GLY A 95 -1.96 2.08 0.23
N LEU A 96 -1.40 3.22 -0.18
CA LEU A 96 -1.93 4.55 0.08
C LEU A 96 -2.30 5.18 -1.26
N ILE A 97 -3.60 5.40 -1.45
CA ILE A 97 -4.17 5.91 -2.70
C ILE A 97 -4.44 7.40 -2.53
N ILE A 98 -4.05 8.20 -3.51
CA ILE A 98 -4.32 9.64 -3.59
C ILE A 98 -5.04 9.92 -4.90
N GLU A 99 -6.17 10.60 -4.81
CA GLU A 99 -7.01 10.96 -5.95
C GLU A 99 -6.87 12.46 -6.25
N LYS A 100 -6.97 12.85 -7.53
CA LYS A 100 -6.94 14.25 -7.97
C LYS A 100 -7.97 15.15 -7.27
N GLU A 101 -9.08 14.57 -6.79
CA GLU A 101 -10.14 15.29 -6.07
C GLU A 101 -9.88 15.42 -4.55
N ALA A 102 -8.61 15.36 -4.13
CA ALA A 102 -8.20 15.38 -2.74
C ALA A 102 -8.82 14.26 -1.89
N GLY A 103 -9.14 13.11 -2.52
CA GLY A 103 -9.46 11.85 -1.85
C GLY A 103 -8.19 11.10 -1.44
N CYS A 104 -8.26 10.37 -0.32
CA CYS A 104 -7.21 9.44 0.03
C CYS A 104 -7.76 8.23 0.79
N SER A 105 -7.17 7.07 0.54
CA SER A 105 -7.50 5.81 1.21
C SER A 105 -6.23 5.05 1.58
N LEU A 106 -6.21 4.44 2.77
CA LEU A 106 -5.11 3.60 3.24
C LEU A 106 -5.62 2.18 3.49
N PHE A 107 -5.02 1.22 2.79
CA PHE A 107 -5.15 -0.20 3.09
C PHE A 107 -3.82 -0.68 3.64
N ALA A 108 -3.83 -1.31 4.82
CA ALA A 108 -2.60 -1.70 5.51
C ALA A 108 -2.58 -3.20 5.79
N ASN A 109 -1.39 -3.79 5.68
CA ASN A 109 -1.13 -5.18 6.06
C ASN A 109 -2.03 -6.21 5.34
N VAL A 110 -2.39 -5.91 4.08
CA VAL A 110 -3.19 -6.79 3.22
C VAL A 110 -2.36 -8.00 2.84
N ASP A 111 -2.95 -9.19 2.87
CA ASP A 111 -2.29 -10.40 2.36
C ASP A 111 -2.14 -10.30 0.84
N ALA A 112 -0.91 -10.43 0.32
CA ALA A 112 -0.67 -10.32 -1.11
C ALA A 112 -1.47 -11.36 -1.94
N SER A 113 -1.86 -12.49 -1.33
CA SER A 113 -2.70 -13.50 -2.00
C SER A 113 -4.14 -13.05 -2.26
N VAL A 114 -4.60 -11.98 -1.61
CA VAL A 114 -5.94 -11.39 -1.83
C VAL A 114 -5.97 -10.50 -3.08
N LEU A 115 -4.80 -10.07 -3.56
CA LEU A 115 -4.68 -9.17 -4.71
C LEU A 115 -4.80 -9.90 -6.05
N SER A 116 -4.66 -11.23 -6.04
CA SER A 116 -4.71 -12.09 -7.21
C SER A 116 -5.78 -13.16 -7.03
N GLY A 117 -6.64 -13.34 -8.03
CA GLY A 117 -7.67 -14.39 -8.05
C GLY A 117 -9.08 -13.87 -8.29
N ASP A 118 -10.06 -14.71 -7.99
CA ASP A 118 -11.48 -14.39 -8.15
C ASP A 118 -11.99 -13.64 -6.91
N PHE A 119 -12.13 -12.31 -7.06
CA PHE A 119 -12.61 -11.43 -5.99
C PHE A 119 -14.02 -11.78 -5.50
N THR A 120 -14.84 -12.48 -6.30
CA THR A 120 -16.19 -12.88 -5.90
C THR A 120 -16.19 -13.93 -4.78
N THR A 121 -15.05 -14.57 -4.55
CA THR A 121 -14.86 -15.55 -3.46
C THR A 121 -14.43 -14.89 -2.14
N LEU A 122 -14.13 -13.60 -2.15
CA LEU A 122 -13.75 -12.84 -0.96
C LEU A 122 -14.98 -12.37 -0.19
N ALA A 123 -14.83 -12.26 1.12
CA ALA A 123 -15.81 -11.54 1.92
C ALA A 123 -15.89 -10.07 1.47
N PRO A 124 -17.08 -9.45 1.41
CA PRO A 124 -17.25 -8.07 0.95
C PRO A 124 -16.32 -7.06 1.65
N GLU A 125 -16.06 -7.28 2.94
CA GLU A 125 -15.21 -6.43 3.79
C GLU A 125 -13.73 -6.47 3.36
N VAL A 126 -13.28 -7.57 2.74
CA VAL A 126 -11.91 -7.76 2.26
C VAL A 126 -11.78 -7.41 0.79
N MET A 127 -12.87 -7.61 0.03
CA MET A 127 -12.94 -7.41 -1.41
C MET A 127 -12.47 -6.03 -1.85
N LEU A 128 -12.85 -4.97 -1.12
CA LEU A 128 -12.45 -3.60 -1.47
C LEU A 128 -10.93 -3.42 -1.50
N SER A 129 -10.22 -3.95 -0.50
CA SER A 129 -8.75 -3.88 -0.44
C SER A 129 -8.10 -4.69 -1.56
N GLY A 130 -8.70 -5.84 -1.92
CA GLY A 130 -8.25 -6.67 -3.03
C GLY A 130 -8.36 -5.94 -4.38
N ILE A 131 -9.53 -5.34 -4.65
CA ILE A 131 -9.77 -4.60 -5.88
C ILE A 131 -8.87 -3.37 -5.97
N ALA A 132 -8.87 -2.53 -4.94
CA ALA A 132 -8.13 -1.26 -4.93
C ALA A 132 -6.62 -1.45 -5.12
N LEU A 133 -6.05 -2.54 -4.61
CA LEU A 133 -4.62 -2.83 -4.73
C LEU A 133 -4.27 -3.83 -5.85
N SER A 134 -5.24 -4.42 -6.54
CA SER A 134 -4.99 -5.41 -7.61
C SER A 134 -4.10 -4.87 -8.72
N VAL A 135 -4.25 -3.59 -9.07
CA VAL A 135 -3.43 -2.91 -10.09
C VAL A 135 -1.94 -2.83 -9.73
N THR A 136 -1.59 -3.12 -8.48
CA THR A 136 -0.21 -3.13 -8.00
C THR A 136 0.49 -4.46 -8.19
N GLU A 137 -0.23 -5.54 -8.55
CA GLU A 137 0.34 -6.89 -8.65
C GLU A 137 1.58 -6.95 -9.56
N GLY A 138 1.55 -6.23 -10.69
CA GLY A 138 2.65 -6.21 -11.66
C GLY A 138 3.97 -5.60 -11.13
N ILE A 139 3.92 -4.83 -10.04
CA ILE A 139 5.11 -4.21 -9.42
C ILE A 139 5.53 -4.90 -8.11
N LEU A 140 4.73 -5.84 -7.61
CA LEU A 140 5.05 -6.59 -6.39
C LEU A 140 6.05 -7.73 -6.68
N PRO A 141 6.89 -8.11 -5.71
CA PRO A 141 7.71 -9.31 -5.82
C PRO A 141 6.83 -10.54 -6.04
N LYS A 142 7.24 -11.45 -6.93
CA LYS A 142 6.49 -12.69 -7.18
C LYS A 142 6.30 -13.45 -5.86
N ALA A 143 5.03 -13.74 -5.53
CA ALA A 143 4.67 -14.45 -4.32
C ALA A 143 5.47 -15.77 -4.20
N ARG A 144 6.20 -15.93 -3.10
CA ARG A 144 6.81 -17.22 -2.77
C ARG A 144 5.68 -18.22 -2.52
N LYS A 145 5.62 -19.31 -3.31
CA LYS A 145 4.66 -20.40 -3.10
C LYS A 145 4.79 -20.90 -1.65
N HIS A 146 3.80 -20.60 -0.82
CA HIS A 146 3.72 -21.15 0.52
C HIS A 146 3.47 -22.67 0.40
N THR A 147 4.51 -23.48 0.53
CA THR A 147 4.37 -24.92 0.73
C THR A 147 3.78 -25.12 2.12
N ARG A 148 2.45 -25.23 2.17
CA ARG A 148 1.70 -25.54 3.39
C ARG A 148 2.14 -26.94 3.84
N LYS A 149 3.12 -27.04 4.74
CA LYS A 149 3.49 -28.31 5.39
C LYS A 149 2.24 -28.88 6.05
N LYS A 150 1.70 -29.98 5.51
CA LYS A 150 0.68 -30.80 6.16
C LYS A 150 1.18 -31.10 7.58
N LYS A 151 0.52 -30.56 8.60
CA LYS A 151 0.72 -30.99 9.99
C LYS A 151 0.40 -32.48 10.03
N ALA A 152 1.43 -33.30 10.25
CA ALA A 152 1.26 -34.72 10.53
C ALA A 152 0.39 -34.85 11.80
N SER A 153 -0.73 -35.54 11.68
CA SER A 153 -1.64 -35.87 12.78
C SER A 153 -0.85 -36.59 13.88
N ALA A 154 -0.83 -36.02 15.08
CA ALA A 154 -0.26 -36.65 16.25
C ALA A 154 -1.00 -37.96 16.56
N LYS A 155 -0.28 -39.09 16.46
CA LYS A 155 -0.74 -40.40 16.94
C LYS A 155 -0.94 -40.33 18.46
N LYS A 156 -2.17 -40.61 18.91
CA LYS A 156 -2.57 -40.77 20.31
C LYS A 156 -1.82 -41.97 20.93
N PRO A 157 -1.16 -41.87 22.10
CA PRO A 157 -0.51 -43.03 22.71
C PRO A 157 -1.55 -43.92 23.39
N ALA A 158 -1.37 -45.23 23.22
CA ALA A 158 -2.23 -46.28 23.75
C ALA A 158 -2.18 -46.36 25.29
N ALA A 159 -3.34 -46.53 25.91
CA ALA A 159 -3.49 -46.75 27.35
C ALA A 159 -2.81 -48.06 27.77
N ARG A 160 -1.87 -47.95 28.71
CA ARG A 160 -1.13 -49.07 29.30
C ARG A 160 -2.03 -49.74 30.34
N LYS A 161 -2.45 -50.98 30.08
CA LYS A 161 -3.09 -51.87 31.08
C LYS A 161 -2.16 -52.00 32.31
N ARG A 162 -2.65 -51.69 33.51
CA ARG A 162 -2.03 -52.12 34.76
C ARG A 162 -2.77 -53.37 35.25
N ALA A 163 -2.04 -54.47 35.29
CA ALA A 163 -2.39 -55.65 36.08
C ALA A 163 -1.89 -55.42 37.51
N ARG A 164 -2.79 -55.53 38.48
CA ARG A 164 -2.63 -56.24 39.75
C ARG A 164 -3.94 -56.14 40.54
#